data_AF-A0A952GIT2-F1
#
_entry.id   AF-A0A952GIT2-F1
#
_cell.length_a   1.000
_cell.length_b   1.000
_cell.length_c   1.000
_cell.angle_alpha   90.00
_cell.angle_beta   90.00
_cell.angle_gamma   90.00
#
_symmetry.space_group_name_H-M   'P 1'
#
loop_
_entity.id
_entity.type
_entity.pdbx_description
1 polymer ?
#
loop_
_entity_poly.entity_id
_entity_poly.type
_entity_poly.pdbx_seq_one_letter_code
_entity_poly.pdbx_strand_id
1 'polypeptide(L)'
;MPPKSRTAAGAKKVRRKEKKNIAQGEAHIKSTFNNTIVTITDPTGAVISWASAGTVGFKGSRKSTPFAAQMAAEAAGRRAMEHGMKKIDVFVKGPGSGR
;
A
#
# COMPACT_ATOMS: atom_id res chain seq x y z
N MET A 1 -32.07 32.60 10.10
CA MET A 1 -31.86 31.88 8.83
C MET A 1 -30.82 30.77 9.05
N PRO A 2 -31.18 29.47 8.98
CA PRO A 2 -30.21 28.38 9.09
C PRO A 2 -29.82 27.82 7.70
N PRO A 3 -28.53 27.64 7.37
CA PRO A 3 -28.15 26.90 6.17
C PRO A 3 -28.15 25.38 6.42
N LYS A 4 -29.19 24.75 5.86
CA LYS A 4 -29.33 23.41 5.26
C LYS A 4 -28.30 22.31 5.59
N SER A 5 -28.87 21.22 6.10
CA SER A 5 -28.36 19.85 6.14
C SER A 5 -27.78 19.36 4.80
N ARG A 6 -26.62 18.71 4.85
CA ARG A 6 -26.11 17.84 3.78
C ARG A 6 -26.02 16.41 4.29
N THR A 7 -27.08 15.69 3.96
CA THR A 7 -27.18 14.28 3.56
C THR A 7 -25.95 13.40 3.77
N ALA A 8 -26.15 12.35 4.57
CA ALA A 8 -25.24 11.22 4.77
C ALA A 8 -24.79 10.59 3.44
N ALA A 9 -23.49 10.69 3.14
CA ALA A 9 -22.88 9.99 2.02
C ALA A 9 -22.65 8.52 2.41
N GLY A 10 -23.30 7.62 1.66
CA GLY A 10 -23.44 6.19 1.91
C GLY A 10 -22.22 5.49 2.50
N ALA A 11 -22.47 4.75 3.57
CA ALA A 11 -21.57 3.74 4.09
C ALA A 11 -21.16 2.79 2.95
N LYS A 12 -19.91 2.95 2.46
CA LYS A 12 -19.31 1.99 1.55
C LYS A 12 -19.36 0.64 2.24
N LYS A 13 -20.19 -0.27 1.72
CA LYS A 13 -20.20 -1.69 2.10
C LYS A 13 -18.75 -2.16 2.09
N VAL A 14 -18.18 -2.34 3.29
CA VAL A 14 -16.90 -3.00 3.46
C VAL A 14 -17.16 -4.44 3.04
N ARG A 15 -16.93 -4.72 1.75
CA ARG A 15 -16.94 -6.08 1.21
C ARG A 15 -16.04 -6.87 2.13
N ARG A 16 -16.65 -7.78 2.89
CA ARG A 16 -15.99 -8.66 3.84
C ARG A 16 -14.82 -9.28 3.09
N LYS A 17 -13.61 -8.84 3.41
CA LYS A 17 -12.39 -9.27 2.74
C LYS A 17 -12.26 -10.74 3.12
N GLU A 18 -12.70 -11.61 2.23
CA GLU A 18 -12.48 -13.03 2.36
C GLU A 18 -11.01 -13.19 2.71
N LYS A 19 -10.73 -13.82 3.86
CA LYS A 19 -9.37 -14.23 4.23
C LYS A 19 -8.97 -15.32 3.25
N LYS A 20 -8.66 -14.91 2.02
CA LYS A 20 -7.97 -15.75 1.06
C LYS A 20 -6.56 -15.85 1.62
N ASN A 21 -6.22 -17.02 2.15
CA ASN A 21 -4.83 -17.34 2.45
C ASN A 21 -4.12 -17.43 1.11
N ILE A 22 -3.54 -16.32 0.69
CA ILE A 22 -2.81 -16.23 -0.57
C ILE A 22 -1.38 -16.66 -0.25
N ALA A 23 -0.96 -17.84 -0.68
CA ALA A 23 0.36 -18.35 -0.37
C ALA A 23 1.47 -17.67 -1.20
N GLN A 24 1.15 -17.25 -2.43
CA GLN A 24 2.06 -16.61 -3.37
C GLN A 24 1.43 -15.34 -3.93
N GLY A 25 2.20 -14.25 -4.03
CA GLY A 25 1.76 -12.97 -4.61
C GLY A 25 2.89 -12.24 -5.31
N GLU A 26 2.64 -10.98 -5.67
CA GLU A 26 3.59 -10.11 -6.35
C GLU A 26 3.71 -8.79 -5.57
N ALA A 27 4.91 -8.23 -5.46
CA ALA A 27 5.18 -6.93 -4.85
C ALA A 27 5.67 -5.95 -5.92
N HIS A 28 4.83 -4.96 -6.23
CA HIS A 28 5.17 -3.87 -7.11
C HIS A 28 5.71 -2.68 -6.31
N ILE A 29 6.99 -2.38 -6.50
CA ILE A 29 7.69 -1.24 -5.91
C ILE A 29 7.81 -0.16 -6.97
N LYS A 30 7.06 0.93 -6.82
CA LYS A 30 7.17 2.12 -7.65
C LYS A 30 8.00 3.16 -6.92
N SER A 31 9.27 3.26 -7.30
CA SER A 31 10.24 4.20 -6.72
C SER A 31 10.38 5.42 -7.63
N THR A 32 9.86 6.56 -7.18
CA THR A 32 10.00 7.86 -7.86
C THR A 32 10.91 8.77 -7.05
N PHE A 33 11.37 9.87 -7.64
CA PHE A 33 12.22 10.84 -6.94
C PHE A 33 11.57 11.45 -5.69
N ASN A 34 10.23 11.43 -5.58
CA ASN A 34 9.50 12.13 -4.53
C ASN A 34 8.72 11.18 -3.59
N ASN A 35 8.64 9.89 -3.92
CA ASN A 35 7.86 8.91 -3.16
C ASN A 35 8.21 7.47 -3.59
N THR A 36 8.16 6.55 -2.64
CA THR A 36 8.12 5.10 -2.91
C THR A 36 6.75 4.56 -2.51
N ILE A 37 6.14 3.81 -3.43
CA ILE A 37 4.86 3.13 -3.22
C ILE A 37 5.11 1.63 -3.36
N VAL A 38 4.76 0.86 -2.33
CA VAL A 38 4.85 -0.59 -2.32
C VAL A 38 3.43 -1.14 -2.34
N THR A 39 3.11 -1.90 -3.36
CA THR A 39 1.81 -2.54 -3.54
C THR A 39 2.02 -4.04 -3.61
N ILE A 40 1.29 -4.78 -2.80
CA ILE A 40 1.33 -6.24 -2.79
C ILE A 40 0.00 -6.75 -3.35
N THR A 41 0.11 -7.57 -4.37
CA THR A 41 -0.99 -8.10 -5.16
C THR A 41 -0.99 -9.63 -5.14
N ASP A 42 -2.16 -10.18 -5.41
CA ASP A 42 -2.31 -11.58 -5.79
C ASP A 42 -1.74 -11.80 -7.20
N PRO A 43 -1.41 -13.05 -7.59
CA PRO A 43 -1.05 -13.39 -8.96
C PRO A 43 -2.18 -13.10 -9.97
N THR A 44 -3.40 -12.90 -9.48
CA THR A 44 -4.57 -12.49 -10.27
C THR A 44 -4.67 -10.96 -10.45
N GLY A 45 -3.74 -10.19 -9.87
CA GLY A 45 -3.72 -8.73 -9.90
C GLY A 45 -4.59 -8.03 -8.85
N ALA A 46 -5.20 -8.78 -7.92
CA ALA A 46 -5.98 -8.17 -6.84
C ALA A 46 -5.08 -7.58 -5.75
N VAL A 47 -5.30 -6.32 -5.37
CA VAL A 47 -4.48 -5.65 -4.35
C VAL A 47 -4.84 -6.13 -2.95
N ILE A 48 -3.85 -6.71 -2.27
CA ILE A 48 -4.01 -7.24 -0.92
C ILE A 48 -3.65 -6.15 0.08
N SER A 49 -2.48 -5.55 -0.07
CA SER A 49 -2.02 -4.46 0.79
C SER A 49 -1.21 -3.46 -0.02
N TRP A 50 -1.19 -2.23 0.46
CA TRP A 50 -0.32 -1.20 -0.08
C TRP A 50 0.11 -0.26 1.03
N ALA A 51 1.28 0.34 0.83
CA ALA A 51 1.79 1.40 1.67
C ALA A 51 2.68 2.32 0.82
N SER A 52 2.88 3.53 1.32
CA SER A 52 3.78 4.49 0.71
C SER A 52 4.49 5.27 1.80
N ALA A 53 5.56 5.99 1.45
CA ALA A 53 6.25 6.87 2.39
C ALA A 53 5.29 7.88 3.05
N GLY A 54 4.24 8.32 2.35
CA GLY A 54 3.19 9.17 2.91
C GLY A 54 2.29 8.45 3.93
N THR A 55 1.96 7.18 3.68
CA THR A 55 1.08 6.38 4.55
C THR A 55 1.73 6.07 5.91
N VAL A 56 3.06 5.91 5.94
CA VAL A 56 3.83 5.72 7.20
C VAL A 56 4.16 7.03 7.92
N GLY A 57 3.62 8.17 7.46
CA GLY A 57 3.69 9.44 8.16
C GLY A 57 4.84 10.37 7.74
N PHE A 58 5.66 10.00 6.74
CA PHE A 58 6.67 10.91 6.21
C PHE A 58 6.01 12.00 5.34
N LYS A 59 6.43 13.25 5.57
CA LYS A 59 5.93 14.44 4.87
C LYS A 59 7.08 15.19 4.20
N GLY A 60 6.75 15.91 3.13
CA GLY A 60 7.70 16.73 2.38
C GLY A 60 8.82 15.93 1.72
N SER A 61 10.04 16.48 1.73
CA SER A 61 11.27 15.87 1.19
C SER A 61 11.65 14.56 1.87
N ARG A 62 11.18 14.29 3.09
CA ARG A 62 11.49 13.03 3.79
C ARG A 62 10.87 11.80 3.11
N LYS A 63 9.88 11.99 2.24
CA LYS A 63 9.22 10.89 1.49
C LYS A 63 10.11 10.23 0.42
N SER A 64 11.16 10.91 -0.03
CA SER A 64 12.11 10.38 -1.03
C SER A 64 13.31 9.68 -0.40
N THR A 65 13.35 9.56 0.93
CA THR A 65 14.46 8.91 1.62
C THR A 65 14.33 7.38 1.52
N PRO A 66 15.46 6.64 1.44
CA PRO A 66 15.43 5.19 1.45
C PRO A 66 14.84 4.63 2.76
N PHE A 67 15.02 5.36 3.88
CA PHE A 67 14.41 5.00 5.16
C PHE A 67 12.88 5.02 5.13
N ALA A 68 12.28 6.02 4.48
CA ALA A 68 10.83 6.07 4.33
C ALA A 68 10.30 4.94 3.43
N ALA A 69 11.08 4.53 2.43
CA ALA A 69 10.76 3.39 1.57
C ALA A 69 10.80 2.07 2.35
N GLN A 70 11.81 1.87 3.21
CA GLN A 70 11.91 0.69 4.07
C GLN A 70 10.71 0.57 5.02
N MET A 71 10.36 1.66 5.70
CA MET A 71 9.19 1.72 6.57
C MET A 71 7.89 1.41 5.82
N ALA A 72 7.74 1.92 4.59
CA ALA A 72 6.59 1.61 3.75
C ALA A 72 6.55 0.13 3.34
N ALA A 73 7.70 -0.45 2.96
CA ALA A 73 7.80 -1.86 2.60
C ALA A 73 7.47 -2.76 3.80
N GLU A 74 7.96 -2.44 5.00
CA GLU A 74 7.64 -3.17 6.22
C GLU A 74 6.14 -3.11 6.54
N ALA A 75 5.53 -1.93 6.45
CA ALA A 75 4.10 -1.76 6.71
C ALA A 75 3.23 -2.53 5.70
N ALA A 76 3.58 -2.53 4.42
CA ALA A 76 2.90 -3.32 3.40
C ALA A 76 3.08 -4.83 3.62
N GLY A 77 4.32 -5.26 3.89
CA GLY A 77 4.71 -6.64 4.14
C GLY A 77 4.03 -7.23 5.37
N ARG A 78 3.94 -6.49 6.48
CA ARG A 78 3.26 -6.93 7.70
C ARG A 78 1.77 -7.22 7.45
N ARG A 79 1.09 -6.31 6.74
CA ARG A 79 -0.30 -6.51 6.31
C ARG A 79 -0.46 -7.69 5.36
N ALA A 80 0.53 -7.93 4.49
CA ALA A 80 0.53 -9.08 3.60
C ALA A 80 0.72 -10.41 4.34
N MET A 81 1.62 -10.46 5.32
CA MET A 81 1.83 -11.64 6.16
C MET A 81 0.57 -12.02 6.96
N GLU A 82 -0.21 -11.03 7.43
CA GLU A 82 -1.52 -11.27 8.07
C GLU A 82 -2.53 -11.95 7.14
N HIS A 83 -2.35 -11.82 5.81
CA HIS A 83 -3.15 -12.47 4.78
C HIS A 83 -2.58 -13.83 4.32
N GLY A 84 -1.53 -14.34 4.98
CA GLY A 84 -0.99 -15.68 4.73
C GLY A 84 0.03 -15.78 3.59
N MET A 85 0.53 -14.64 3.09
CA MET A 85 1.59 -14.62 2.06
C MET A 85 2.91 -15.17 2.58
N LYS A 86 3.45 -16.14 1.85
CA LYS A 86 4.73 -16.79 2.14
C LYS A 86 5.77 -16.55 1.05
N LYS A 87 5.35 -16.49 -0.21
CA LYS A 87 6.21 -16.22 -1.36
C LYS A 87 5.72 -14.99 -2.10
N ILE A 88 6.63 -14.12 -2.49
CA ILE A 88 6.30 -12.91 -3.24
C ILE A 88 7.36 -12.68 -4.31
N ASP A 89 6.93 -12.41 -5.54
CA ASP A 89 7.79 -11.98 -6.64
C ASP A 89 7.90 -10.45 -6.65
N VAL A 90 9.12 -9.90 -6.64
CA VAL A 90 9.35 -8.45 -6.48
C VAL A 90 9.61 -7.79 -7.83
N PHE A 91 8.79 -6.80 -8.17
CA PHE A 91 8.90 -5.99 -9.38
C PHE A 91 9.19 -4.54 -9.03
N VAL A 92 10.40 -4.09 -9.35
CA VAL A 92 10.84 -2.71 -9.08
C VAL A 92 10.75 -1.86 -10.34
N LYS A 93 10.11 -0.69 -10.24
CA LYS A 93 10.01 0.29 -11.32
C LYS A 93 10.38 1.69 -10.84
N GLY A 94 11.23 2.33 -11.64
CA GLY A 94 11.50 3.77 -11.55
C GLY A 94 12.86 4.11 -10.94
N PRO A 95 13.26 5.40 -11.05
CA PRO A 95 14.62 5.84 -10.77
C PRO A 95 14.88 6.25 -9.30
N GLY A 96 13.86 6.25 -8.42
CA GLY A 96 13.97 6.75 -7.05
C GLY A 96 15.05 6.06 -6.22
N SER A 97 15.48 6.66 -5.12
CA SER A 97 16.53 6.13 -4.24
C SER A 97 16.05 5.02 -3.31
N GLY A 98 14.74 4.92 -3.04
CA GLY A 98 14.15 3.87 -2.22
C GLY A 98 13.68 2.70 -3.07
N ARG A 99 14.59 2.06 -3.81
CA ARG A 99 14.33 0.88 -4.64
C ARG A 99 14.46 -0.39 -3.82
#